data_AF-A0A498JAR4-F1
#
_entry.id   AF-A0A498JAR4-F1
#
_cell.length_a   1.000
_cell.length_b   1.000
_cell.length_c   1.000
_cell.angle_alpha   90.00
_cell.angle_beta   90.00
_cell.angle_gamma   90.00
#
_symmetry.space_group_name_H-M   'P 1'
#
loop_
_entity.id
_entity.type
_entity.pdbx_description
1 polymer ?
#
loop_
_entity_poly.entity_id
_entity_poly.type
_entity_poly.pdbx_seq_one_letter_code
_entity_poly.pdbx_strand_id
1 'polypeptide(L)'
;MAAESFRWLLQLHKDVPKASRFNAEGLDFTVNVCTIRWANLRFGSLKLSLMQSPKDHVMQNGNSSLLFFTVPDINQTVTNLMVLGGAELDGPIKHEMKSAGSRQHDTYNDNEQGYIVE
;
A
#
# COMPACT_ATOMS: atom_id res chain seq x y z
N MET A 1 16.29 -4.84 25.13
CA MET A 1 16.18 -3.78 24.10
C MET A 1 14.71 -3.63 23.76
N ALA A 2 14.14 -2.42 23.85
CA ALA A 2 12.81 -2.18 23.30
C ALA A 2 12.95 -2.05 21.78
N ALA A 3 12.30 -2.93 21.03
CA ALA A 3 12.20 -2.77 19.59
C ALA A 3 11.21 -1.63 19.32
N GLU A 4 11.69 -0.52 18.77
CA GLU A 4 10.78 0.52 18.29
C GLU A 4 10.03 -0.02 17.07
N SER A 5 8.74 -0.29 17.23
CA SER A 5 7.87 -0.66 16.11
C SER A 5 7.28 0.62 15.50
N PHE A 6 7.55 0.89 14.23
CA PHE A 6 6.81 1.90 13.48
C PHE A 6 5.32 1.49 13.45
N ARG A 7 4.46 2.27 14.13
CA ARG A 7 3.12 1.81 14.50
C ARG A 7 1.98 2.51 13.75
N TRP A 8 2.24 3.68 13.17
CA TRP A 8 1.21 4.50 12.55
C TRP A 8 1.76 5.28 11.36
N LEU A 9 1.08 5.17 10.23
CA LEU A 9 1.30 6.01 9.05
C LEU A 9 0.09 6.92 8.85
N LEU A 10 0.30 8.20 8.58
CA LEU A 10 -0.78 9.16 8.30
C LEU A 10 -0.66 9.64 6.85
N GLN A 11 -1.70 9.43 6.05
CA GLN A 11 -1.81 9.96 4.68
C GLN A 11 -2.90 11.02 4.58
N LEU A 12 -2.60 12.06 3.80
CA LEU A 12 -3.56 13.10 3.48
C LEU A 12 -4.30 12.73 2.18
N HIS A 13 -5.63 12.66 2.22
CA HIS A 13 -6.47 12.32 1.07
C HIS A 13 -7.54 13.38 0.83
N LYS A 14 -7.82 13.69 -0.43
CA LYS A 14 -8.95 14.58 -0.79
C LYS A 14 -10.29 13.97 -0.42
N ASP A 15 -10.43 12.67 -0.65
CA ASP A 15 -11.62 11.86 -0.39
C ASP A 15 -11.23 10.68 0.50
N VAL A 16 -11.46 10.83 1.80
CA VAL A 16 -11.11 9.81 2.80
C VAL A 16 -11.94 8.54 2.65
N PRO A 17 -13.28 8.59 2.48
CA PRO A 17 -14.07 7.38 2.21
C PRO A 17 -13.60 6.60 0.99
N LYS A 18 -13.29 7.28 -0.13
CA LYS A 18 -12.80 6.62 -1.34
C LYS A 18 -11.44 5.94 -1.08
N ALA A 19 -10.51 6.64 -0.44
CA ALA A 19 -9.20 6.08 -0.10
C ALA A 19 -9.30 4.92 0.91
N SER A 20 -10.21 5.01 1.88
CA SER A 20 -10.48 3.93 2.83
C SER A 20 -10.99 2.68 2.10
N ARG A 21 -11.91 2.85 1.16
CA ARG A 21 -12.45 1.75 0.35
C ARG A 21 -11.37 1.11 -0.51
N PHE A 22 -10.55 1.92 -1.16
CA PHE A 22 -9.44 1.46 -1.99
C PHE A 22 -8.46 0.58 -1.19
N ASN A 23 -8.03 1.02 0.00
CA ASN A 23 -7.11 0.24 0.84
C ASN A 23 -7.77 -1.03 1.39
N ALA A 24 -9.06 -0.98 1.74
CA ALA A 24 -9.77 -2.14 2.29
C ALA A 24 -10.07 -3.21 1.24
N GLU A 25 -10.66 -2.83 0.10
CA GLU A 25 -11.04 -3.77 -0.95
C GLU A 25 -9.85 -4.18 -1.83
N GLY A 26 -8.85 -3.30 -1.98
CA GLY A 26 -7.71 -3.51 -2.86
C GLY A 26 -6.49 -4.14 -2.20
N LEU A 27 -6.26 -3.85 -0.91
CA LEU A 27 -5.05 -4.25 -0.16
C LEU A 27 -5.39 -4.98 1.14
N ASP A 28 -6.65 -5.37 1.33
CA ASP A 28 -7.14 -6.18 2.45
C ASP A 28 -6.96 -5.53 3.84
N PHE A 29 -6.97 -4.19 3.90
CA PHE A 29 -7.01 -3.49 5.19
C PHE A 29 -8.38 -3.66 5.85
N THR A 30 -8.39 -3.91 7.16
CA THR A 30 -9.60 -3.80 7.97
C THR A 30 -9.88 -2.34 8.34
N VAL A 31 -11.07 -1.84 8.00
CA VAL A 31 -11.54 -0.51 8.42
C VAL A 31 -12.00 -0.58 9.88
N ASN A 32 -11.32 0.14 10.77
CA ASN A 32 -11.75 0.29 12.16
C ASN A 32 -12.73 1.46 12.33
N VAL A 33 -12.45 2.59 11.67
CA VAL A 33 -13.28 3.80 11.68
C VAL A 33 -13.19 4.43 10.30
N CYS A 34 -14.30 4.91 9.75
CA CYS A 34 -14.30 5.74 8.55
C CYS A 34 -15.36 6.84 8.66
N THR A 35 -14.94 8.07 8.42
CA THR A 35 -15.75 9.27 8.36
C THR A 35 -15.36 10.08 7.13
N ILE A 36 -16.10 11.16 6.84
CA ILE A 36 -15.79 12.06 5.72
C ILE A 36 -14.38 12.65 5.84
N ARG A 37 -13.86 12.84 7.07
CA ARG A 37 -12.59 13.54 7.31
C ARG A 37 -11.44 12.67 7.80
N TRP A 38 -11.74 11.44 8.21
CA TRP A 38 -10.80 10.59 8.91
C TRP A 38 -11.14 9.11 8.73
N ALA A 39 -10.13 8.29 8.50
CA ALA A 39 -10.26 6.83 8.56
C ALA A 39 -9.07 6.22 9.30
N ASN A 40 -9.33 5.13 10.01
CA ASN A 40 -8.30 4.28 10.61
C ASN A 40 -8.44 2.87 10.05
N LEU A 41 -7.38 2.40 9.43
CA LEU A 41 -7.23 1.13 8.77
C LEU A 41 -6.17 0.29 9.51
N ARG A 42 -6.29 -1.03 9.46
CA ARG A 42 -5.33 -1.95 10.05
C ARG A 42 -5.01 -3.10 9.10
N PHE A 43 -3.74 -3.44 8.97
CA PHE A 43 -3.26 -4.64 8.29
C PHE A 43 -2.26 -5.35 9.22
N GLY A 44 -2.67 -6.46 9.85
CA GLY A 44 -1.89 -7.07 10.93
C GLY A 44 -1.59 -6.09 12.08
N SER A 45 -0.30 -5.82 12.33
CA SER A 45 0.17 -4.84 13.32
C SER A 45 0.29 -3.41 12.77
N LEU A 46 0.27 -3.22 11.44
CA LEU A 46 0.36 -1.92 10.79
C LEU A 46 -0.97 -1.17 10.98
N LYS A 47 -0.87 0.12 11.30
CA LYS A 47 -2.02 1.02 11.34
C LYS A 47 -1.81 2.16 10.36
N LEU A 48 -2.82 2.38 9.53
CA LEU A 48 -2.86 3.45 8.55
C LEU A 48 -4.00 4.40 8.88
N SER A 49 -3.68 5.67 9.06
CA SER A 49 -4.65 6.74 9.26
C SER A 49 -4.74 7.57 7.98
N LEU A 50 -5.97 7.84 7.54
CA LEU A 50 -6.25 8.72 6.42
C LEU A 50 -6.91 9.98 6.98
N MET A 51 -6.43 11.14 6.59
CA MET A 51 -6.99 12.43 7.01
C MET A 51 -7.31 13.29 5.80
N GLN A 52 -8.43 14.01 5.87
CA GLN A 52 -8.83 14.87 4.77
C GLN A 52 -7.83 16.02 4.59
N SER A 53 -7.31 16.18 3.38
CA SER A 53 -6.47 17.33 3.03
C SER A 53 -7.30 18.61 2.90
N PRO A 54 -6.82 19.76 3.44
CA PRO A 54 -7.42 21.06 3.14
C PRO A 54 -7.33 21.38 1.64
N LYS A 55 -8.36 22.01 1.09
CA LYS A 55 -8.50 22.28 -0.36
C LYS A 55 -7.36 23.14 -0.94
N ASP A 56 -6.65 23.89 -0.11
CA ASP A 56 -5.58 24.81 -0.52
C ASP A 56 -4.17 24.22 -0.37
N HIS A 57 -4.04 23.05 0.28
CA HIS A 57 -2.80 22.29 0.43
C HIS A 57 -2.78 21.06 -0.49
N VAL A 58 -3.35 21.20 -1.69
CA VAL A 58 -3.12 20.20 -2.73
C VAL A 58 -1.67 20.36 -3.16
N MET A 59 -0.78 19.52 -2.64
CA MET A 59 0.46 19.24 -3.35
C MET A 59 0.07 18.92 -4.78
N GLN A 60 0.42 19.81 -5.70
CA GLN A 60 0.27 19.57 -7.12
C GLN A 60 1.19 18.39 -7.45
N ASN A 61 0.60 17.21 -7.65
CA ASN A 61 1.32 15.97 -8.00
C ASN A 61 2.51 15.58 -7.11
N GLY A 62 2.54 16.02 -5.85
CA GLY A 62 3.65 15.72 -4.96
C GLY A 62 3.44 14.36 -4.29
N ASN A 63 4.16 13.36 -4.82
CA ASN A 63 4.31 11.99 -4.34
C ASN A 63 3.75 11.72 -2.94
N SER A 64 2.76 10.83 -2.92
CA SER A 64 2.29 10.12 -1.72
C SER A 64 3.49 9.49 -0.98
N SER A 65 3.30 9.19 0.31
CA SER A 65 4.13 8.19 0.97
C SER A 65 4.12 6.90 0.14
N LEU A 66 5.30 6.40 -0.22
CA LEU A 66 5.44 5.13 -0.91
C LEU A 66 5.17 4.00 0.10
N LEU A 67 4.17 3.18 -0.22
CA LEU A 67 3.86 1.98 0.54
C LEU A 67 4.23 0.76 -0.31
N PHE A 68 4.93 -0.18 0.32
CA PHE A 68 5.33 -1.43 -0.32
C PHE A 68 4.55 -2.55 0.33
N PHE A 69 3.90 -3.36 -0.49
CA PHE A 69 3.13 -4.51 -0.04
C PHE A 69 3.65 -5.76 -0.72
N THR A 70 3.68 -6.85 0.04
CA THR A 70 3.76 -8.19 -0.52
C THR A 70 2.34 -8.71 -0.71
N VAL A 71 2.01 -9.06 -1.95
CA VAL A 71 0.68 -9.53 -2.32
C VAL A 71 0.78 -10.93 -2.96
N PRO A 72 -0.22 -11.81 -2.76
CA PRO A 72 -0.15 -13.17 -3.28
C PRO A 72 -0.13 -13.27 -4.81
N ASP A 73 -0.85 -12.37 -5.49
CA ASP A 73 -0.92 -12.29 -6.95
C ASP A 73 -0.90 -10.83 -7.39
N ILE A 74 0.22 -10.39 -7.96
CA ILE A 74 0.41 -9.01 -8.41
C ILE A 74 -0.51 -8.64 -9.57
N ASN A 75 -0.80 -9.55 -10.50
CA ASN A 75 -1.60 -9.25 -11.68
C ASN A 75 -3.05 -9.04 -11.30
N GLN A 76 -3.57 -9.92 -10.44
CA GLN A 76 -4.94 -9.79 -9.93
C GLN A 76 -5.06 -8.55 -9.05
N THR A 77 -4.08 -8.29 -8.19
CA THR A 77 -4.10 -7.13 -7.29
C THR A 77 -4.11 -5.83 -8.10
N VAL A 78 -3.17 -5.65 -9.04
CA VAL A 78 -3.10 -4.45 -9.88
C VAL A 78 -4.39 -4.24 -10.66
N THR A 79 -4.95 -5.32 -11.23
CA THR A 79 -6.24 -5.25 -11.93
C THR A 79 -7.36 -4.76 -11.01
N ASN A 80 -7.45 -5.28 -9.78
CA ASN A 80 -8.45 -4.86 -8.81
C ASN A 80 -8.28 -3.39 -8.42
N LEU A 81 -7.04 -2.94 -8.17
CA LEU A 81 -6.75 -1.55 -7.80
C LEU A 81 -7.12 -0.56 -8.91
N MET A 82 -6.87 -0.92 -10.18
CA MET A 82 -7.29 -0.12 -11.33
C MET A 82 -8.83 -0.03 -11.42
N VAL A 83 -9.55 -1.14 -11.22
CA VAL A 83 -11.03 -1.18 -11.25
C VAL A 83 -11.66 -0.34 -10.14
N LEU A 84 -11.04 -0.30 -8.95
CA LEU A 84 -11.51 0.50 -7.82
C LEU A 84 -11.36 2.02 -8.05
N GLY A 85 -10.73 2.44 -9.16
CA GLY A 85 -10.70 3.83 -9.62
C GLY A 85 -9.85 4.75 -8.75
N GLY A 86 -8.83 4.19 -8.10
CA GLY A 86 -7.91 4.90 -7.21
C GLY A 86 -6.43 4.78 -7.56
N ALA A 87 -6.07 3.98 -8.58
CA ALA A 87 -4.69 3.74 -8.98
C ALA A 87 -4.51 3.82 -10.50
N GLU A 88 -3.31 4.24 -10.90
CA GLU A 88 -2.78 4.17 -12.26
C GLU A 88 -1.41 3.51 -12.19
N LEU A 89 -0.99 2.81 -13.24
CA LEU A 89 0.34 2.22 -13.28
C LEU A 89 1.36 3.26 -13.76
N ASP A 90 2.35 3.56 -12.92
CA ASP A 90 3.57 4.26 -13.34
C ASP A 90 4.54 3.29 -14.04
N GLY A 91 4.18 2.92 -15.28
CA GLY A 91 4.96 2.01 -16.12
C GLY A 91 4.59 0.53 -16.01
N PRO A 92 5.33 -0.35 -16.72
CA PRO A 92 5.01 -1.77 -16.80
C PRO A 92 5.38 -2.52 -15.52
N ILE A 93 4.59 -3.55 -15.17
CA ILE A 93 4.91 -4.49 -14.09
C ILE A 93 6.23 -5.21 -14.45
N LYS A 94 7.25 -5.03 -13.61
CA LYS A 94 8.55 -5.70 -13.76
C LYS A 94 8.56 -6.94 -12.88
N HIS A 95 8.86 -8.08 -13.46
CA HIS A 95 9.16 -9.29 -12.71
C HIS A 95 10.68 -9.40 -12.53
N GLU A 96 11.15 -9.52 -11.29
CA GLU A 96 12.54 -9.86 -11.04
C GLU A 96 12.86 -11.18 -11.74
N MET A 97 13.86 -11.16 -12.64
CA MET A 97 14.34 -12.38 -13.28
C MET A 97 15.00 -13.24 -12.21
N LYS A 98 14.42 -14.40 -11.92
CA LYS A 98 15.10 -15.44 -11.16
C LYS A 98 16.37 -15.82 -11.93
N SER A 99 17.54 -15.42 -11.42
CA SER A 99 18.80 -15.86 -11.98
C SER A 99 18.87 -17.38 -11.83
N ALA A 100 18.74 -18.11 -12.93
CA ALA A 100 18.94 -19.54 -12.96
C ALA A 100 20.46 -19.81 -12.93
N GLY A 101 21.02 -20.01 -11.74
CA GLY A 101 22.47 -20.22 -11.60
C GLY A 101 22.90 -20.84 -10.29
N SER A 102 23.06 -22.17 -10.30
CA SER A 102 23.88 -23.03 -9.41
C SER A 102 23.52 -23.20 -7.93
N ARG A 103 23.39 -24.49 -7.57
CA ARG A 103 23.35 -25.05 -6.21
C ARG A 103 24.46 -24.50 -5.32
N GLN A 104 24.12 -23.94 -4.17
CA GLN A 104 24.45 -24.48 -2.83
C GLN A 104 23.86 -23.56 -1.74
N HIS A 105 23.17 -24.22 -0.80
CA HIS A 105 22.92 -23.85 0.60
C HIS A 105 23.04 -22.37 1.00
N ASP A 106 21.90 -21.70 1.20
CA ASP A 106 21.57 -21.01 2.46
C ASP A 106 20.08 -20.65 2.45
N THR A 107 19.40 -21.00 3.54
CA THR A 107 17.95 -20.81 3.72
C THR A 107 17.65 -19.33 3.93
N TYR A 108 17.29 -18.61 2.87
CA TYR A 108 16.68 -17.29 2.95
C TYR A 108 15.20 -17.40 2.60
N ASN A 109 14.34 -16.85 3.46
CA ASN A 109 12.90 -17.02 3.43
C ASN A 109 12.30 -16.24 2.24
N ASP A 110 11.79 -16.97 1.25
CA ASP A 110 11.51 -16.55 -0.12
C ASP A 110 10.21 -15.73 -0.32
N ASN A 111 9.67 -15.11 0.74
CA ASN A 111 8.30 -14.58 0.74
C ASN A 111 8.18 -13.06 0.93
N GLU A 112 9.24 -12.28 0.78
CA GLU A 112 9.16 -10.82 0.92
C GLU A 112 9.55 -10.13 -0.39
N GLN A 113 8.57 -10.01 -1.30
CA GLN A 113 8.63 -9.14 -2.46
C GLN A 113 7.74 -7.94 -2.19
N GLY A 114 8.35 -6.78 -1.88
CA GLY A 114 7.64 -5.51 -1.75
C GLY A 114 7.85 -4.66 -3.01
N TYR A 115 6.78 -4.15 -3.61
CA TYR A 115 6.87 -3.23 -4.76
C TYR A 115 6.02 -1.98 -4.57
N ILE A 116 6.48 -0.90 -5.19
CA ILE A 116 5.87 0.44 -5.18
C ILE A 116 4.60 0.42 -6.02
N VAL A 117 3.50 0.83 -5.41
CA VAL A 117 2.33 1.34 -6.14
C VAL A 117 2.32 2.83 -5.88
N GLU A 118 2.49 3.63 -6.93
CA GLU A 118 2.33 5.09 -6.87
C GLU A 118 0.84 5.50 -6.82
#